data_AF-A0A6A6NXK8-F1
#
_entry.id   AF-A0A6A6NXK8-F1
#
_cell.length_a   1.000
_cell.length_b   1.000
_cell.length_c   1.000
_cell.angle_alpha   90.00
_cell.angle_beta   90.00
_cell.angle_gamma   90.00
#
_symmetry.space_group_name_H-M   'P 1'
#
loop_
_entity.id
_entity.type
_entity.pdbx_description
1 polymer ?
#
loop_
_entity_poly.entity_id
_entity_poly.type
_entity_poly.pdbx_seq_one_letter_code
_entity_poly.pdbx_strand_id
1 'polypeptide(L)'
;MSQNHGEAANGHSSQSPSESHPLLPSFVPQRIHPDGESGRSGFHPVHFFKVLWLSSSRASMAVNLLWPFVPVAIVLRYAAPHLPLLVFAMSYIAMVPTANLLGFAGQEFARKMPKVFGILVETAFGSIIEIVLFLVLIVRHQGGDGAAEHGNLIPVIQAAILGSILTNLLLCLGLCFLVGGIRRQVQTFHAAVSEVGTGLLLVAGFGLLIPSAFYSSLKGSAIPQSDGHGHRSFTQEKLRHDTIKISQATSILLMIAFVIYIWFNARSQHSIFDDVLERDEHRDLDRHEDLAKPKFTFTECVIAIVVALILVTLFAIYLVERIEDVVESGVPDQFLGLILLPLVEKAAEHLTAIDEAWDAQMNFALYHCLGPSIQTALFNAPLVVIVGWALGKPMDLNFEIFMIGLLVLSILVVGNFLRDKQSNYLEGSLLVIVYLIMAVATWFYPDPDVATTNSVGFGSGVVLVQHLK
;
A
#
# COMPACT_ATOMS: atom_id res chain seq x y z
N MET A 1 61.08 -18.82 63.23
CA MET A 1 60.09 -19.12 62.18
C MET A 1 60.60 -18.55 60.87
N SER A 2 60.41 -19.29 59.78
CA SER A 2 61.26 -19.35 58.59
C SER A 2 61.07 -18.25 57.53
N GLN A 3 62.19 -17.97 56.85
CA GLN A 3 62.53 -17.40 55.53
C GLN A 3 61.51 -17.31 54.35
N ASN A 4 61.66 -16.20 53.59
CA ASN A 4 61.87 -15.98 52.13
C ASN A 4 60.83 -16.17 50.98
N HIS A 5 60.94 -15.19 50.05
CA HIS A 5 60.70 -15.14 48.57
C HIS A 5 59.25 -15.36 48.06
N GLY A 6 58.74 -14.78 46.98
CA GLY A 6 59.21 -13.95 45.85
C GLY A 6 58.08 -13.89 44.79
N GLU A 7 58.13 -12.89 43.90
CA GLU A 7 57.45 -12.67 42.59
C GLU A 7 56.21 -13.51 42.17
N ALA A 8 55.16 -12.83 41.66
CA ALA A 8 54.69 -12.99 40.27
C ALA A 8 53.55 -12.01 39.93
N ALA A 9 53.65 -11.46 38.72
CA ALA A 9 52.70 -10.55 38.08
C ALA A 9 51.34 -11.18 37.78
N ASN A 10 50.29 -10.37 37.74
CA ASN A 10 49.42 -10.26 36.57
C ASN A 10 48.46 -9.09 36.70
N GLY A 11 48.66 -8.08 35.87
CA GLY A 11 47.66 -7.06 35.61
C GLY A 11 46.51 -7.66 34.81
N HIS A 12 45.29 -7.44 35.27
CA HIS A 12 44.13 -7.45 34.40
C HIS A 12 43.39 -6.13 34.58
N SER A 13 43.80 -5.16 33.76
CA SER A 13 42.92 -4.10 33.30
C SER A 13 41.72 -4.75 32.62
N SER A 14 40.56 -4.72 33.25
CA SER A 14 39.29 -5.01 32.59
C SER A 14 39.02 -3.89 31.58
N GLN A 15 39.54 -4.06 30.37
CA GLN A 15 39.09 -3.30 29.21
C GLN A 15 37.63 -3.69 28.97
N SER A 16 36.72 -2.74 29.20
CA SER A 16 35.40 -2.78 28.59
C SER A 16 35.57 -2.87 27.07
N PRO A 17 34.93 -3.81 26.37
CA PRO A 17 34.93 -3.75 24.92
C PRO A 17 34.15 -2.49 24.54
N SER A 18 34.84 -1.54 23.93
CA SER A 18 34.21 -0.41 23.26
C SER A 18 33.33 -0.97 22.14
N GLU A 19 32.02 -0.99 22.35
CA GLU A 19 31.05 -1.21 21.28
C GLU A 19 31.08 0.01 20.35
N SER A 20 31.99 -0.02 19.38
CA SER A 20 31.93 0.84 18.22
C SER A 20 30.83 0.30 17.31
N HIS A 21 29.59 0.78 17.47
CA HIS A 21 28.58 0.59 16.45
C HIS A 21 29.01 1.35 15.18
N PRO A 22 29.18 0.68 14.03
CA PRO A 22 29.46 1.37 12.78
C PRO A 22 28.26 2.27 12.42
N LEU A 23 28.53 3.54 12.14
CA LEU A 23 27.54 4.57 11.81
C LEU A 23 26.83 4.37 10.45
N LEU A 24 27.18 3.30 9.72
CA LEU A 24 26.52 2.88 8.49
C LEU A 24 26.31 1.35 8.54
N PRO A 25 25.07 0.85 8.41
CA PRO A 25 24.81 -0.59 8.38
C PRO A 25 25.35 -1.18 7.07
N SER A 26 26.09 -2.29 7.16
CA SER A 26 26.41 -3.09 5.99
C SER A 26 25.12 -3.72 5.44
N PHE A 27 24.86 -3.58 4.13
CA PHE A 27 23.69 -4.16 3.45
C PHE A 27 23.57 -5.69 3.60
N VAL A 28 24.68 -6.36 3.93
CA VAL A 28 24.69 -7.75 4.38
C VAL A 28 24.89 -7.75 5.90
N PRO A 29 23.93 -8.22 6.69
CA PRO A 29 24.09 -8.28 8.14
C PRO A 29 25.22 -9.25 8.49
N GLN A 30 26.20 -8.79 9.30
CA GLN A 30 27.31 -9.64 9.77
C GLN A 30 26.85 -10.75 10.73
N ARG A 31 25.66 -10.60 11.32
CA ARG A 31 24.93 -11.63 12.08
C ARG A 31 23.45 -11.57 11.72
N ILE A 32 22.86 -12.71 11.42
CA ILE A 32 21.41 -12.85 11.19
C ILE A 32 20.71 -12.73 12.55
N HIS A 33 19.58 -12.03 12.60
CA HIS A 33 18.79 -11.95 13.83
C HIS A 33 18.30 -13.36 14.25
N PRO A 34 18.31 -13.73 15.54
CA PRO A 34 17.95 -15.08 16.00
C PRO A 34 16.57 -15.53 15.51
N ASP A 35 15.60 -14.61 15.48
CA ASP A 35 14.24 -14.89 15.00
C ASP A 35 14.15 -15.16 13.50
N GLY A 36 15.17 -14.79 12.73
CA GLY A 36 15.28 -15.08 11.30
C GLY A 36 16.21 -16.26 10.98
N GLU A 37 16.84 -16.92 11.94
CA GLU A 37 17.81 -17.98 11.64
C GLU A 37 17.14 -19.28 11.16
N SER A 38 17.58 -19.78 10.01
CA SER A 38 17.11 -21.04 9.43
C SER A 38 17.96 -22.25 9.85
N GLY A 39 19.15 -22.02 10.42
CA GLY A 39 20.16 -23.07 10.68
C GLY A 39 20.78 -23.68 9.41
N ARG A 40 20.38 -23.21 8.22
CA ARG A 40 20.84 -23.66 6.90
C ARG A 40 21.51 -22.50 6.16
N SER A 41 22.37 -22.82 5.18
CA SER A 41 23.02 -21.83 4.30
C SER A 41 22.89 -22.23 2.83
N GLY A 42 22.83 -21.25 1.92
CA GLY A 42 22.63 -21.51 0.49
C GLY A 42 21.18 -21.79 0.10
N PHE A 43 20.98 -22.34 -1.10
CA PHE A 43 19.66 -22.62 -1.67
C PHE A 43 19.35 -24.11 -1.65
N HIS A 44 18.24 -24.50 -1.01
CA HIS A 44 17.78 -25.88 -0.98
C HIS A 44 16.37 -26.00 -1.59
N PRO A 45 16.22 -26.52 -2.82
CA PRO A 45 14.96 -26.43 -3.56
C PRO A 45 13.79 -27.15 -2.87
N VAL A 46 14.02 -28.33 -2.29
CA VAL A 46 12.96 -29.09 -1.60
C VAL A 46 12.44 -28.33 -0.38
N HIS A 47 13.34 -27.72 0.39
CA HIS A 47 12.96 -26.88 1.53
C HIS A 47 12.30 -25.59 1.06
N PHE A 48 12.82 -24.96 0.01
CA PHE A 48 12.24 -23.76 -0.57
C PHE A 48 10.77 -23.95 -0.92
N PHE A 49 10.43 -24.97 -1.71
CA PHE A 49 9.03 -25.22 -2.10
C PHE A 49 8.16 -25.67 -0.92
N LYS A 50 8.73 -26.39 0.05
CA LYS A 50 7.98 -26.78 1.26
C LYS A 50 7.63 -25.58 2.13
N VAL A 51 8.59 -24.68 2.36
CA VAL A 51 8.40 -23.44 3.12
C VAL A 51 7.43 -22.52 2.39
N LEU A 52 7.60 -22.37 1.07
CA LEU A 52 6.70 -21.60 0.22
C LEU A 52 5.25 -22.09 0.33
N TRP A 53 5.04 -23.40 0.31
CA TRP A 53 3.70 -23.98 0.39
C TRP A 53 3.06 -23.76 1.77
N LEU A 54 3.83 -23.96 2.84
CA LEU A 54 3.36 -23.76 4.22
C LEU A 54 3.02 -22.29 4.50
N SER A 55 3.74 -21.36 3.87
CA SER A 55 3.60 -19.91 4.00
C SER A 55 3.65 -19.39 5.46
N SER A 56 3.31 -18.11 5.67
CA SER A 56 3.19 -17.52 7.01
C SER A 56 1.97 -18.07 7.75
N SER A 57 0.81 -18.05 7.11
CA SER A 57 -0.49 -18.35 7.72
C SER A 57 -1.31 -19.37 6.96
N ARG A 58 -2.38 -19.88 7.58
CA ARG A 58 -3.33 -20.78 6.90
C ARG A 58 -4.04 -20.09 5.73
N ALA A 59 -4.35 -18.81 5.89
CA ALA A 59 -4.96 -18.01 4.83
C ALA A 59 -3.99 -17.82 3.66
N SER A 60 -2.73 -17.51 3.97
CA SER A 60 -1.66 -17.40 2.98
C SER A 60 -1.36 -18.74 2.28
N MET A 61 -1.41 -19.86 3.01
CA MET A 61 -1.33 -21.21 2.44
C MET A 61 -2.49 -21.50 1.49
N ALA A 62 -3.72 -21.05 1.81
CA ALA A 62 -4.87 -21.22 0.92
C ALA A 62 -4.71 -20.47 -0.41
N VAL A 63 -4.05 -19.31 -0.41
CA VAL A 63 -3.72 -18.55 -1.62
C VAL A 63 -2.79 -19.34 -2.56
N ASN A 64 -1.96 -20.24 -2.03
CA ASN A 64 -1.12 -21.09 -2.87
C ASN A 64 -1.94 -22.02 -3.80
N LEU A 65 -3.23 -22.23 -3.53
CA LEU A 65 -4.14 -22.93 -4.45
C LEU A 65 -4.32 -22.18 -5.78
N LEU A 66 -4.04 -20.87 -5.81
CA LEU A 66 -4.19 -20.02 -7.00
C LEU A 66 -2.96 -20.06 -7.94
N TRP A 67 -1.85 -20.70 -7.55
CA TRP A 67 -0.66 -20.80 -8.41
C TRP A 67 -0.91 -21.36 -9.82
N PRO A 68 -1.85 -22.31 -10.07
CA PRO A 68 -2.17 -22.76 -11.43
C PRO A 68 -2.65 -21.64 -12.37
N PHE A 69 -3.21 -20.55 -11.84
CA PHE A 69 -3.64 -19.41 -12.65
C PHE A 69 -2.45 -18.62 -13.23
N VAL A 70 -1.27 -18.67 -12.61
CA VAL A 70 -0.05 -17.98 -13.08
C VAL A 70 0.38 -18.47 -14.47
N PRO A 71 0.69 -19.76 -14.70
CA PRO A 71 1.04 -20.24 -16.03
C PRO A 71 -0.13 -20.13 -17.01
N VAL A 72 -1.38 -20.30 -16.56
CA VAL A 72 -2.57 -20.14 -17.42
C VAL A 72 -2.69 -18.72 -17.94
N ALA A 73 -2.54 -17.70 -17.09
CA ALA A 73 -2.59 -16.30 -17.49
C ALA A 73 -1.46 -15.96 -18.48
N ILE A 74 -0.24 -16.46 -18.23
CA ILE A 74 0.90 -16.28 -19.15
C ILE A 74 0.62 -16.92 -20.51
N VAL A 75 0.14 -18.17 -20.55
CA VAL A 75 -0.16 -18.85 -21.81
C VAL A 75 -1.31 -18.16 -22.54
N LEU A 76 -2.37 -17.79 -21.83
CA LEU A 76 -3.56 -17.18 -22.41
C LEU A 76 -3.26 -15.84 -23.07
N ARG A 77 -2.32 -15.06 -22.50
CA ARG A 77 -1.84 -13.82 -23.10
C ARG A 77 -1.32 -14.01 -24.54
N TYR A 78 -0.64 -15.12 -24.82
CA TYR A 78 -0.08 -15.41 -26.14
C TYR A 78 -1.00 -16.27 -27.02
N ALA A 79 -1.75 -17.20 -26.41
CA ALA A 79 -2.58 -18.16 -27.13
C ALA A 79 -3.96 -17.62 -27.51
N ALA A 80 -4.54 -16.73 -26.70
CA ALA A 80 -5.86 -16.16 -26.93
C ALA A 80 -5.89 -14.63 -26.66
N PRO A 81 -5.06 -13.83 -27.37
CA PRO A 81 -5.04 -12.38 -27.19
C PRO A 81 -6.34 -11.69 -27.60
N HIS A 82 -7.23 -12.41 -28.31
CA HIS A 82 -8.56 -11.94 -28.75
C HIS A 82 -9.62 -12.02 -27.63
N LEU A 83 -9.31 -12.58 -26.46
CA LEU A 83 -10.20 -12.63 -25.29
C LEU A 83 -9.64 -11.72 -24.17
N PRO A 84 -9.66 -10.39 -24.34
CA PRO A 84 -8.97 -9.47 -23.45
C PRO A 84 -9.47 -9.54 -22.00
N LEU A 85 -10.79 -9.65 -21.81
CA LEU A 85 -11.42 -9.77 -20.49
C LEU A 85 -10.97 -11.03 -19.75
N LEU A 86 -10.80 -12.15 -20.46
CA LEU A 86 -10.32 -13.39 -19.85
C LEU A 86 -8.83 -13.27 -19.48
N VAL A 87 -8.03 -12.62 -20.32
CA VAL A 87 -6.62 -12.33 -20.01
C VAL A 87 -6.52 -11.44 -18.77
N PHE A 88 -7.34 -10.40 -18.67
CA PHE A 88 -7.42 -9.53 -17.49
C PHE A 88 -7.82 -10.32 -16.25
N ALA A 89 -8.94 -11.07 -16.29
CA ALA A 89 -9.44 -11.83 -15.15
C ALA A 89 -8.43 -12.88 -14.65
N MET A 90 -7.79 -13.62 -15.56
CA MET A 90 -6.77 -14.61 -15.19
C MET A 90 -5.51 -13.94 -14.62
N SER A 91 -5.08 -12.81 -15.19
CA SER A 91 -3.94 -12.04 -14.66
C SER A 91 -4.25 -11.44 -13.29
N TYR A 92 -5.49 -11.02 -13.06
CA TYR A 92 -5.97 -10.50 -11.78
C TYR A 92 -5.90 -11.57 -10.69
N ILE A 93 -6.42 -12.77 -10.96
CA ILE A 93 -6.33 -13.90 -10.03
C ILE A 93 -4.86 -14.33 -9.82
N ALA A 94 -4.06 -14.34 -10.89
CA ALA A 94 -2.65 -14.72 -10.84
C ALA A 94 -1.78 -13.74 -10.03
N MET A 95 -2.17 -12.46 -9.97
CA MET A 95 -1.46 -11.46 -9.18
C MET A 95 -1.50 -11.80 -7.68
N VAL A 96 -2.62 -12.31 -7.15
CA VAL A 96 -2.81 -12.62 -5.71
C VAL A 96 -1.73 -13.56 -5.13
N PRO A 97 -1.47 -14.77 -5.68
CA PRO A 97 -0.42 -15.65 -5.16
C PRO A 97 0.98 -15.08 -5.35
N THR A 98 1.22 -14.28 -6.40
CA THR A 98 2.53 -13.66 -6.62
C THR A 98 2.81 -12.52 -5.64
N ALA A 99 1.78 -11.74 -5.32
CA ALA A 99 1.81 -10.73 -4.26
C ALA A 99 2.05 -11.38 -2.90
N ASN A 100 1.35 -12.49 -2.61
CA ASN A 100 1.51 -13.24 -1.38
C ASN A 100 2.93 -13.79 -1.20
N LEU A 101 3.54 -14.31 -2.27
CA LEU A 101 4.95 -14.73 -2.25
C LEU A 101 5.88 -13.55 -1.95
N LEU A 102 5.64 -12.38 -2.54
CA LEU A 102 6.47 -11.21 -2.31
C LEU A 102 6.37 -10.71 -0.86
N GLY A 103 5.16 -10.62 -0.32
CA GLY A 103 4.90 -10.28 1.08
C GLY A 103 5.60 -11.25 2.03
N PHE A 104 5.35 -12.56 1.87
CA PHE A 104 5.97 -13.59 2.71
C PHE A 104 7.50 -13.56 2.65
N ALA A 105 8.09 -13.47 1.44
CA ALA A 105 9.53 -13.42 1.28
C ALA A 105 10.13 -12.12 1.85
N GLY A 106 9.41 -10.99 1.74
CA GLY A 106 9.76 -9.71 2.35
C GLY A 106 9.80 -9.78 3.87
N GLN A 107 8.81 -10.44 4.50
CA GLN A 107 8.78 -10.67 5.95
C GLN A 107 9.93 -11.56 6.42
N GLU A 108 10.15 -12.69 5.75
CA GLU A 108 11.28 -13.57 6.07
C GLU A 108 12.63 -12.88 5.91
N PHE A 109 12.73 -11.93 4.97
CA PHE A 109 13.91 -11.09 4.80
C PHE A 109 14.04 -10.04 5.91
N ALA A 110 12.95 -9.36 6.27
CA ALA A 110 12.90 -8.37 7.34
C ALA A 110 13.28 -8.96 8.71
N ARG A 111 12.80 -10.18 9.02
CA ARG A 111 13.15 -10.93 10.25
C ARG A 111 14.63 -11.24 10.39
N LYS A 112 15.42 -11.17 9.31
CA LYS A 112 16.88 -11.41 9.33
C LYS A 112 17.69 -10.15 9.56
N MET A 113 17.05 -8.99 9.46
CA MET A 113 17.66 -7.67 9.63
C MET A 113 17.53 -7.19 11.09
N PRO A 114 18.33 -6.19 11.52
CA PRO A 114 18.07 -5.49 12.77
C PRO A 114 16.65 -4.92 12.79
N LYS A 115 15.95 -5.03 13.93
CA LYS A 115 14.50 -4.77 14.08
C LYS A 115 13.98 -3.54 13.32
N VAL A 116 14.59 -2.36 13.52
CA VAL A 116 14.21 -1.11 12.82
C VAL A 116 14.33 -1.22 11.30
N PHE A 117 15.46 -1.78 10.84
CA PHE A 117 15.71 -1.93 9.42
C PHE A 117 14.78 -2.99 8.84
N GLY A 118 14.47 -4.05 9.60
CA GLY A 118 13.45 -5.03 9.27
C GLY A 118 12.08 -4.38 9.03
N ILE A 119 11.60 -3.59 9.99
CA ILE A 119 10.31 -2.87 9.90
C ILE A 119 10.26 -1.96 8.66
N LEU A 120 11.32 -1.18 8.41
CA LEU A 120 11.40 -0.30 7.25
C LEU A 120 11.40 -1.08 5.93
N VAL A 121 12.13 -2.20 5.88
CA VAL A 121 12.23 -3.06 4.71
C VAL A 121 10.91 -3.78 4.44
N GLU A 122 10.24 -4.27 5.48
CA GLU A 122 8.90 -4.87 5.38
C GLU A 122 7.88 -3.86 4.84
N THR A 123 7.88 -2.64 5.38
CA THR A 123 7.03 -1.55 4.90
C THR A 123 7.30 -1.22 3.42
N ALA A 124 8.57 -1.21 3.02
CA ALA A 124 8.96 -0.98 1.63
C ALA A 124 8.54 -2.13 0.70
N PHE A 125 8.60 -3.38 1.14
CA PHE A 125 8.18 -4.53 0.35
C PHE A 125 6.67 -4.67 0.24
N GLY A 126 5.90 -4.31 1.28
CA GLY A 126 4.43 -4.30 1.16
C GLY A 126 3.97 -3.36 0.05
N SER A 127 4.50 -2.14 0.07
CA SER A 127 4.16 -1.09 -0.88
C SER A 127 4.76 -1.24 -2.28
N ILE A 128 5.64 -2.21 -2.52
CA ILE A 128 6.33 -2.32 -3.81
C ILE A 128 5.39 -2.70 -4.95
N ILE A 129 4.35 -3.50 -4.66
CA ILE A 129 3.34 -3.93 -5.65
C ILE A 129 2.57 -2.72 -6.15
N GLU A 130 2.15 -1.87 -5.21
CA GLU A 130 1.49 -0.58 -5.46
C GLU A 130 2.34 0.35 -6.32
N ILE A 131 3.61 0.53 -5.93
CA ILE A 131 4.54 1.37 -6.67
C ILE A 131 4.71 0.83 -8.09
N VAL A 132 4.91 -0.48 -8.26
CA VAL A 132 5.03 -1.11 -9.58
C VAL A 132 3.78 -0.87 -10.42
N LEU A 133 2.59 -1.07 -9.84
CA LEU A 133 1.32 -0.87 -10.55
C LEU A 133 1.17 0.59 -10.99
N PHE A 134 1.40 1.56 -10.11
CA PHE A 134 1.33 2.98 -10.48
C PHE A 134 2.38 3.39 -11.52
N LEU A 135 3.60 2.86 -11.42
CA LEU A 135 4.64 3.11 -12.42
C LEU A 135 4.23 2.55 -13.79
N VAL A 136 3.65 1.36 -13.83
CA VAL A 136 3.15 0.78 -15.08
C VAL A 136 1.98 1.61 -15.64
N LEU A 137 1.02 2.01 -14.80
CA LEU A 137 -0.10 2.88 -15.20
C LEU A 137 0.39 4.20 -15.80
N ILE A 138 1.28 4.92 -15.10
CA ILE A 138 1.78 6.21 -15.61
C ILE A 138 2.65 6.04 -16.84
N VAL A 139 3.42 4.95 -16.97
CA VAL A 139 4.21 4.68 -18.19
C VAL A 139 3.30 4.35 -19.37
N ARG A 140 2.20 3.64 -19.15
CA ARG A 140 1.26 3.21 -20.21
C ARG A 140 0.21 4.24 -20.58
N HIS A 141 0.03 5.29 -19.78
CA HIS A 141 -0.82 6.44 -20.12
C HIS A 141 -0.41 7.05 -21.46
N GLN A 142 -1.35 7.15 -22.40
CA GLN A 142 -1.15 7.67 -23.76
C GLN A 142 -2.13 8.78 -24.15
N GLY A 143 -3.29 8.85 -23.48
CA GLY A 143 -4.34 9.85 -23.73
C GLY A 143 -4.05 11.21 -23.09
N GLY A 144 -4.76 12.25 -23.53
CA GLY A 144 -4.63 13.60 -22.98
C GLY A 144 -5.69 13.90 -21.91
N ASP A 145 -6.95 13.93 -22.33
CA ASP A 145 -8.12 14.15 -21.47
C ASP A 145 -9.15 13.03 -21.76
N GLY A 146 -10.00 12.71 -20.79
CA GLY A 146 -11.11 11.77 -20.95
C GLY A 146 -11.04 10.49 -20.10
N ALA A 147 -11.79 9.44 -20.44
CA ALA A 147 -11.80 8.14 -19.76
C ALA A 147 -10.64 7.23 -20.18
N ALA A 148 -10.45 6.12 -19.46
CA ALA A 148 -9.42 5.15 -19.77
C ALA A 148 -9.58 4.51 -21.15
N GLU A 149 -10.80 4.41 -21.70
CA GLU A 149 -11.06 3.95 -23.07
C GLU A 149 -10.29 4.76 -24.12
N HIS A 150 -10.01 6.04 -23.85
CA HIS A 150 -9.24 6.93 -24.72
C HIS A 150 -7.74 6.96 -24.38
N GLY A 151 -7.26 6.01 -23.59
CA GLY A 151 -5.88 5.90 -23.12
C GLY A 151 -5.53 6.86 -21.97
N ASN A 152 -6.51 7.58 -21.41
CA ASN A 152 -6.29 8.44 -20.25
C ASN A 152 -6.39 7.65 -18.93
N LEU A 153 -5.25 7.15 -18.46
CA LEU A 153 -5.17 6.42 -17.20
C LEU A 153 -5.05 7.32 -15.95
N ILE A 154 -5.01 8.65 -16.07
CA ILE A 154 -4.84 9.55 -14.91
C ILE A 154 -5.99 9.39 -13.89
N PRO A 155 -7.27 9.41 -14.30
CA PRO A 155 -8.39 9.19 -13.37
C PRO A 155 -8.30 7.84 -12.65
N VAL A 156 -7.90 6.79 -13.36
CA VAL A 156 -7.70 5.45 -12.78
C VAL A 156 -6.58 5.44 -11.75
N ILE A 157 -5.45 6.13 -12.02
CA ILE A 157 -4.34 6.26 -11.07
C ILE A 157 -4.79 7.03 -9.82
N GLN A 158 -5.49 8.15 -9.99
CA GLN A 158 -6.00 8.98 -8.90
C GLN A 158 -6.98 8.20 -8.02
N ALA A 159 -7.90 7.46 -8.65
CA ALA A 159 -8.82 6.57 -7.98
C ALA A 159 -8.07 5.45 -7.24
N ALA A 160 -7.06 4.83 -7.84
CA ALA A 160 -6.29 3.75 -7.21
C ALA A 160 -5.47 4.23 -6.00
N ILE A 161 -4.92 5.45 -6.03
CA ILE A 161 -4.28 6.09 -4.87
C ILE A 161 -5.24 6.18 -3.68
N LEU A 162 -6.43 6.75 -3.90
CA LEU A 162 -7.43 6.89 -2.83
C LEU A 162 -8.01 5.55 -2.42
N GLY A 163 -8.20 4.65 -3.39
CA GLY A 163 -8.72 3.32 -3.22
C GLY A 163 -7.82 2.45 -2.34
N SER A 164 -6.50 2.53 -2.50
CA SER A 164 -5.52 1.85 -1.65
C SER A 164 -5.65 2.27 -0.18
N ILE A 165 -5.75 3.58 0.09
CA ILE A 165 -5.96 4.10 1.44
C ILE A 165 -7.30 3.62 2.00
N LEU A 166 -8.39 3.74 1.24
CA LEU A 166 -9.74 3.34 1.66
C LEU A 166 -9.86 1.84 1.92
N THR A 167 -9.21 1.03 1.07
CA THR A 167 -9.20 -0.44 1.16
C THR A 167 -8.44 -0.89 2.40
N ASN A 168 -7.36 -0.23 2.78
CA ASN A 168 -6.66 -0.50 4.04
C ASN A 168 -7.46 -0.05 5.27
N LEU A 169 -8.02 1.17 5.22
CA LEU A 169 -8.73 1.76 6.36
C LEU A 169 -10.08 1.12 6.67
N LEU A 170 -10.84 0.73 5.66
CA LEU A 170 -12.19 0.23 5.83
C LEU A 170 -12.24 -1.29 5.68
N LEU A 171 -11.74 -1.82 4.56
CA LEU A 171 -11.84 -3.25 4.29
C LEU A 171 -10.88 -4.05 5.16
N CYS A 172 -9.57 -3.78 5.09
CA CYS A 172 -8.57 -4.53 5.85
C CYS A 172 -8.80 -4.42 7.34
N LEU A 173 -8.85 -3.18 7.85
CA LEU A 173 -9.09 -2.93 9.27
C LEU A 173 -10.44 -3.50 9.74
N GLY A 174 -11.49 -3.36 8.93
CA GLY A 174 -12.80 -3.93 9.22
C GLY A 174 -12.76 -5.46 9.31
N LEU A 175 -12.03 -6.12 8.40
CA LEU A 175 -11.81 -7.57 8.45
C LEU A 175 -10.97 -7.98 9.67
N CYS A 176 -9.93 -7.22 10.04
CA CYS A 176 -9.15 -7.46 11.25
C CYS A 176 -10.03 -7.43 12.51
N PHE A 177 -10.87 -6.40 12.66
CA PHE A 177 -11.80 -6.28 13.79
C PHE A 177 -12.90 -7.34 13.78
N LEU A 178 -13.40 -7.70 12.59
CA LEU A 178 -14.42 -8.74 12.44
C LEU A 178 -13.86 -10.12 12.79
N VAL A 179 -12.76 -10.53 12.15
CA VAL A 179 -12.14 -11.85 12.30
C VAL A 179 -11.57 -12.02 13.70
N GLY A 180 -10.82 -11.03 14.19
CA GLY A 180 -10.34 -11.02 15.57
C GLY A 180 -11.47 -10.98 16.60
N GLY A 181 -12.53 -10.22 16.31
CA GLY A 181 -13.73 -10.08 17.14
C GLY A 181 -14.59 -11.35 17.24
N ILE A 182 -14.58 -12.20 16.21
CA ILE A 182 -15.24 -13.52 16.24
C ILE A 182 -14.55 -14.45 17.25
N ARG A 183 -13.22 -14.40 17.32
CA ARG A 183 -12.43 -15.21 18.27
C ARG A 183 -12.46 -14.63 19.68
N ARG A 184 -12.54 -13.30 19.82
CA ARG A 184 -12.52 -12.59 21.10
C ARG A 184 -13.54 -11.45 21.13
N GLN A 185 -14.39 -11.42 22.15
CA GLN A 185 -15.46 -10.42 22.28
C GLN A 185 -14.96 -8.97 22.29
N VAL A 186 -13.76 -8.71 22.83
CA VAL A 186 -13.12 -7.39 22.85
C VAL A 186 -11.62 -7.56 22.60
N GLN A 187 -11.08 -6.78 21.68
CA GLN A 187 -9.64 -6.68 21.39
C GLN A 187 -9.14 -5.32 21.86
N THR A 188 -8.01 -5.26 22.56
CA THR A 188 -7.44 -4.00 23.07
C THR A 188 -6.16 -3.66 22.32
N PHE A 189 -5.96 -2.41 21.99
CA PHE A 189 -4.75 -1.92 21.32
C PHE A 189 -4.23 -0.64 21.98
N HIS A 190 -2.97 -0.32 21.71
CA HIS A 190 -2.27 0.78 22.34
C HIS A 190 -2.54 2.11 21.62
N ALA A 191 -2.77 3.16 22.40
CA ALA A 191 -3.06 4.50 21.88
C ALA A 191 -1.96 5.05 20.99
N ALA A 192 -0.70 4.72 21.29
CA ALA A 192 0.44 5.20 20.50
C ALA A 192 0.30 4.81 19.02
N VAL A 193 -0.12 3.57 18.73
CA VAL A 193 -0.28 3.08 17.35
C VAL A 193 -1.47 3.75 16.67
N SER A 194 -2.58 3.82 17.38
CA SER A 194 -3.85 4.27 16.81
C SER A 194 -3.93 5.80 16.65
N GLU A 195 -3.46 6.58 17.62
CA GLU A 195 -3.51 8.05 17.62
C GLU A 195 -2.47 8.66 16.67
N VAL A 196 -1.22 8.17 16.69
CA VAL A 196 -0.18 8.67 15.79
C VAL A 196 -0.50 8.32 14.34
N GLY A 197 -0.98 7.09 14.09
CA GLY A 197 -1.32 6.65 12.74
C GLY A 197 -2.47 7.46 12.14
N THR A 198 -3.56 7.64 12.89
CA THR A 198 -4.73 8.42 12.44
C THR A 198 -4.43 9.92 12.30
N GLY A 199 -3.64 10.50 13.22
CA GLY A 199 -3.22 11.90 13.13
C GLY A 199 -2.35 12.18 11.90
N LEU A 200 -1.36 11.33 11.62
CA LEU A 200 -0.53 11.44 10.42
C LEU A 200 -1.33 11.27 9.14
N LEU A 201 -2.26 10.32 9.12
CA LEU A 201 -3.09 10.08 7.94
C LEU A 201 -4.05 11.23 7.67
N LEU A 202 -4.58 11.87 8.71
CA LEU A 202 -5.39 13.08 8.58
C LEU A 202 -4.57 14.22 7.97
N VAL A 203 -3.35 14.48 8.46
CA VAL A 203 -2.44 15.48 7.87
C VAL A 203 -2.10 15.15 6.41
N ALA A 204 -1.83 13.88 6.10
CA ALA A 204 -1.55 13.43 4.74
C ALA A 204 -2.77 13.61 3.81
N GLY A 205 -3.96 13.22 4.28
CA GLY A 205 -5.22 13.40 3.56
C GLY A 205 -5.54 14.88 3.30
N PHE A 206 -5.26 15.76 4.26
CA PHE A 206 -5.34 17.22 4.04
C PHE A 206 -4.38 17.69 2.94
N GLY A 207 -3.15 17.17 2.91
CA GLY A 207 -2.18 17.49 1.86
C GLY A 207 -2.66 17.08 0.47
N LEU A 208 -3.21 15.87 0.33
CA LEU A 208 -3.79 15.37 -0.92
C LEU A 208 -5.03 16.17 -1.38
N LEU A 209 -5.79 16.73 -0.44
CA LEU A 209 -7.01 17.49 -0.73
C LEU A 209 -6.74 18.88 -1.33
N ILE A 210 -5.65 19.55 -0.94
CA ILE A 210 -5.39 20.96 -1.28
C ILE A 210 -5.46 21.24 -2.80
N PRO A 211 -4.80 20.48 -3.69
CA PRO A 211 -4.84 20.76 -5.13
C PRO A 211 -6.25 20.62 -5.71
N SER A 212 -7.00 19.63 -5.23
CA SER A 212 -8.38 19.39 -5.65
C SER A 212 -9.35 20.47 -5.16
N ALA A 213 -9.19 20.92 -3.92
CA ALA A 213 -9.98 22.03 -3.37
C ALA A 213 -9.68 23.35 -4.11
N PHE A 214 -8.41 23.60 -4.44
CA PHE A 214 -8.01 24.73 -5.28
C PHE A 214 -8.72 24.69 -6.63
N TYR A 215 -8.61 23.56 -7.36
CA TYR A 215 -9.26 23.41 -8.66
C TYR A 215 -10.78 23.58 -8.56
N SER A 216 -11.42 22.87 -7.64
CA SER A 216 -12.88 22.91 -7.49
C SER A 216 -13.41 24.28 -7.09
N SER A 217 -12.66 25.06 -6.31
CA SER A 217 -13.09 26.40 -5.89
C SER A 217 -13.01 27.44 -7.01
N LEU A 218 -12.12 27.23 -8.00
CA LEU A 218 -11.83 28.20 -9.05
C LEU A 218 -12.37 27.83 -10.43
N LYS A 219 -12.71 26.56 -10.69
CA LYS A 219 -13.26 26.10 -11.97
C LYS A 219 -14.50 26.89 -12.42
N GLY A 220 -15.34 27.31 -11.48
CA GLY A 220 -16.55 28.10 -11.76
C GLY A 220 -16.26 29.56 -12.17
N SER A 221 -15.04 30.04 -11.95
CA SER A 221 -14.58 31.38 -12.33
C SER A 221 -13.63 31.37 -13.54
N ALA A 222 -13.29 30.18 -14.07
CA ALA A 222 -12.43 30.03 -15.23
C ALA A 222 -13.21 30.22 -16.53
N ILE A 223 -12.66 31.01 -17.45
CA ILE A 223 -13.27 31.28 -18.76
C ILE A 223 -12.68 30.29 -19.79
N PRO A 224 -13.49 29.67 -20.68
CA PRO A 224 -13.00 28.68 -21.66
C PRO A 224 -11.99 29.24 -22.68
N GLN A 225 -12.14 30.50 -23.10
CA GLN A 225 -11.22 31.18 -24.01
C GLN A 225 -11.00 32.63 -23.60
N SER A 226 -9.81 33.16 -23.86
CA SER A 226 -9.49 34.56 -23.56
C SER A 226 -10.23 35.47 -24.54
N ASP A 227 -11.29 36.13 -24.08
CA ASP A 227 -11.85 37.28 -24.80
C ASP A 227 -10.75 38.35 -24.91
N GLY A 228 -10.43 38.80 -26.13
CA GLY A 228 -9.34 39.71 -26.47
C GLY A 228 -9.44 41.12 -25.88
N HIS A 229 -10.14 41.32 -24.77
CA HIS A 229 -10.33 42.58 -24.07
C HIS A 229 -9.99 42.43 -22.58
N GLY A 230 -8.82 42.97 -22.20
CA GLY A 230 -8.55 43.35 -20.81
C GLY A 230 -7.62 42.43 -20.03
N HIS A 231 -6.75 43.06 -19.24
CA HIS A 231 -5.65 42.45 -18.52
C HIS A 231 -6.11 41.36 -17.52
N ARG A 232 -5.55 40.14 -17.68
CA ARG A 232 -5.68 38.94 -16.81
C ARG A 232 -6.99 38.14 -16.92
N SER A 233 -7.28 37.58 -18.09
CA SER A 233 -8.23 36.48 -18.20
C SER A 233 -7.72 35.25 -17.40
N PHE A 234 -8.54 34.75 -16.48
CA PHE A 234 -8.30 33.49 -15.77
C PHE A 234 -8.84 32.35 -16.64
N THR A 235 -7.99 31.80 -17.50
CA THR A 235 -8.37 30.76 -18.48
C THR A 235 -8.31 29.36 -17.86
N GLN A 236 -9.13 28.44 -18.37
CA GLN A 236 -9.12 27.03 -17.98
C GLN A 236 -7.72 26.37 -18.10
N GLU A 237 -6.99 26.64 -19.18
CA GLU A 237 -5.62 26.14 -19.36
C GLU A 237 -4.67 26.64 -18.28
N LYS A 238 -4.86 27.89 -17.84
CA LYS A 238 -4.07 28.45 -16.74
C LYS A 238 -4.41 27.77 -15.42
N LEU A 239 -5.70 27.54 -15.15
CA LEU A 239 -6.13 26.80 -13.96
C LEU A 239 -5.55 25.37 -13.94
N ARG A 240 -5.61 24.64 -15.06
CA ARG A 240 -5.03 23.29 -15.16
C ARG A 240 -3.52 23.31 -14.95
N HIS A 241 -2.81 24.22 -15.62
CA HIS A 241 -1.36 24.36 -15.45
C HIS A 241 -0.97 24.73 -14.00
N ASP A 242 -1.69 25.67 -13.38
CA ASP A 242 -1.47 26.07 -11.99
C ASP A 242 -1.77 24.89 -11.03
N THR A 243 -2.80 24.08 -11.32
CA THR A 243 -3.16 22.88 -10.53
C THR A 243 -2.07 21.80 -10.60
N ILE A 244 -1.50 21.56 -11.78
CA ILE A 244 -0.35 20.65 -11.94
C ILE A 244 0.85 21.18 -11.15
N LYS A 245 1.15 22.48 -11.22
CA LYS A 245 2.26 23.09 -10.47
C LYS A 245 2.08 22.99 -8.97
N ILE A 246 0.86 23.23 -8.48
CA ILE A 246 0.52 23.05 -7.07
C ILE A 246 0.69 21.58 -6.68
N SER A 247 0.21 20.64 -7.50
CA SER A 247 0.36 19.20 -7.24
C SER A 247 1.82 18.75 -7.19
N GLN A 248 2.68 19.27 -8.08
CA GLN A 248 4.12 19.03 -8.06
C GLN A 248 4.77 19.55 -6.77
N ALA A 249 4.46 20.78 -6.36
CA ALA A 249 4.97 21.37 -5.13
C ALA A 249 4.50 20.60 -3.89
N THR A 250 3.21 20.28 -3.83
CA THR A 250 2.61 19.46 -2.77
C THR A 250 3.28 18.08 -2.69
N SER A 251 3.55 17.45 -3.83
CA SER A 251 4.23 16.14 -3.88
C SER A 251 5.63 16.19 -3.26
N ILE A 252 6.42 17.22 -3.58
CA ILE A 252 7.75 17.41 -2.98
C ILE A 252 7.63 17.57 -1.46
N LEU A 253 6.68 18.38 -0.99
CA LEU A 253 6.47 18.62 0.44
C LEU A 253 6.01 17.35 1.17
N LEU A 254 5.11 16.56 0.58
CA LEU A 254 4.65 15.29 1.13
C LEU A 254 5.78 14.26 1.21
N MET A 255 6.64 14.16 0.19
CA MET A 255 7.81 13.28 0.23
C MET A 255 8.81 13.71 1.31
N ILE A 256 9.02 15.02 1.51
CA ILE A 256 9.84 15.53 2.63
C ILE A 256 9.20 15.13 3.97
N ALA A 257 7.88 15.26 4.11
CA ALA A 257 7.17 14.82 5.30
C ALA A 257 7.32 13.29 5.52
N PHE A 258 7.31 12.49 4.46
CA PHE A 258 7.58 11.05 4.56
C PHE A 258 9.01 10.75 5.03
N VAL A 259 10.02 11.47 4.50
CA VAL A 259 11.41 11.31 4.97
C VAL A 259 11.53 11.68 6.45
N ILE A 260 10.86 12.75 6.90
CA ILE A 260 10.80 13.12 8.32
C ILE A 260 10.11 12.02 9.14
N TYR A 261 9.01 11.46 8.65
CA TYR A 261 8.30 10.35 9.29
C TYR A 261 9.18 9.10 9.43
N ILE A 262 9.87 8.68 8.37
CA ILE A 262 10.81 7.55 8.40
C ILE A 262 11.95 7.84 9.37
N TRP A 263 12.53 9.04 9.34
CA TRP A 263 13.57 9.44 10.29
C TRP A 263 13.08 9.43 11.75
N PHE A 264 11.84 9.89 11.98
CA PHE A 264 11.21 9.89 13.29
C PHE A 264 10.98 8.46 13.81
N ASN A 265 10.53 7.53 12.96
CA ASN A 265 10.39 6.13 13.32
C ASN A 265 11.74 5.46 13.56
N ALA A 266 12.74 5.77 12.73
CA ALA A 266 14.07 5.18 12.83
C ALA A 266 14.87 5.67 14.06
N ARG A 267 14.56 6.84 14.63
CA ARG A 267 15.35 7.43 15.73
C ARG A 267 14.59 7.62 17.05
N SER A 268 13.34 8.09 16.99
CA SER A 268 12.65 8.68 18.15
C SER A 268 11.55 7.80 18.76
N GLN A 269 10.98 6.85 18.02
CA GLN A 269 9.92 5.95 18.53
C GLN A 269 10.45 4.60 19.05
N HIS A 270 11.77 4.49 19.20
CA HIS A 270 12.51 3.29 19.60
C HIS A 270 12.16 2.68 20.97
N SER A 271 11.33 3.33 21.79
CA SER A 271 10.79 2.69 22.99
C SER A 271 9.33 2.35 22.78
N ILE A 272 8.42 3.31 22.67
CA ILE A 272 7.00 3.00 22.88
C ILE A 272 6.38 2.11 21.78
N PHE A 273 6.66 2.37 20.48
CA PHE A 273 6.11 1.53 19.42
C PHE A 273 6.76 0.15 19.41
N ASP A 274 8.07 0.11 19.53
CA ASP A 274 8.85 -1.12 19.51
C ASP A 274 8.51 -2.01 20.72
N ASP A 275 8.35 -1.41 21.90
CA ASP A 275 7.91 -2.06 23.14
C ASP A 275 6.48 -2.59 23.02
N VAL A 276 5.59 -1.87 22.33
CA VAL A 276 4.20 -2.31 22.11
C VAL A 276 4.15 -3.49 21.16
N LEU A 277 4.88 -3.42 20.04
CA LEU A 277 4.95 -4.50 19.07
C LEU A 277 5.63 -5.74 19.68
N GLU A 278 6.75 -5.58 20.38
CA GLU A 278 7.42 -6.70 21.06
C GLU A 278 6.54 -7.37 22.12
N ARG A 279 5.73 -6.58 22.85
CA ARG A 279 4.74 -7.15 23.78
C ARG A 279 3.66 -7.94 23.06
N ASP A 280 3.22 -7.52 21.88
CA ASP A 280 2.27 -8.29 21.07
C ASP A 280 2.93 -9.55 20.49
N GLU A 281 4.21 -9.53 20.10
CA GLU A 281 4.97 -10.75 19.74
C GLU A 281 5.07 -11.73 20.89
N HIS A 282 5.24 -11.25 22.12
CA HIS A 282 5.27 -12.12 23.30
C HIS A 282 3.90 -12.70 23.69
N ARG A 283 2.82 -12.03 23.30
CA ARG A 283 1.43 -12.43 23.59
C ARG A 283 0.78 -13.20 22.44
N ASP A 284 1.54 -13.42 21.39
CA ASP A 284 1.17 -14.19 20.22
C ASP A 284 0.73 -15.62 20.61
N LEU A 285 -0.41 -16.04 20.06
CA LEU A 285 -1.09 -17.28 20.42
C LEU A 285 -0.44 -18.51 19.81
N ASP A 286 0.14 -18.39 18.63
CA ASP A 286 0.77 -19.48 17.89
C ASP A 286 2.30 -19.33 17.81
N ARG A 287 2.89 -18.39 18.56
CA ARG A 287 4.34 -18.17 18.68
C ARG A 287 5.19 -19.44 18.72
N HIS A 288 4.77 -20.45 19.50
CA HIS A 288 5.51 -21.71 19.61
C HIS A 288 5.45 -22.54 18.33
N GLU A 289 4.31 -22.55 17.63
CA GLU A 289 4.15 -23.18 16.32
C GLU A 289 4.97 -22.41 15.28
N ASP A 290 4.95 -21.08 15.33
CA ASP A 290 5.68 -20.18 14.42
C ASP A 290 7.19 -20.29 14.54
N LEU A 291 7.72 -20.35 15.76
CA LEU A 291 9.14 -20.59 15.99
C LEU A 291 9.59 -21.98 15.50
N ALA A 292 8.68 -22.95 15.43
CA ALA A 292 8.96 -24.29 14.93
C ALA A 292 8.84 -24.41 13.40
N LYS A 293 8.23 -23.43 12.72
CA LYS A 293 8.11 -23.43 11.26
C LYS A 293 9.50 -23.31 10.60
N PRO A 294 9.75 -24.04 9.50
CA PRO A 294 10.99 -23.91 8.76
C PRO A 294 11.07 -22.53 8.10
N LYS A 295 12.18 -21.82 8.32
CA LYS A 295 12.43 -20.47 7.78
C LYS A 295 13.24 -20.51 6.51
N PHE A 296 13.10 -19.52 5.64
CA PHE A 296 13.96 -19.37 4.47
C PHE A 296 15.41 -19.10 4.88
N THR A 297 16.39 -19.53 4.08
CA THR A 297 17.75 -18.97 4.17
C THR A 297 17.77 -17.55 3.60
N PHE A 298 18.81 -16.77 3.90
CA PHE A 298 18.95 -15.43 3.31
C PHE A 298 18.96 -15.47 1.76
N THR A 299 19.64 -16.47 1.18
CA THR A 299 19.66 -16.68 -0.28
C THR A 299 18.29 -17.06 -0.83
N GLU A 300 17.55 -17.92 -0.12
CA GLU A 300 16.18 -18.29 -0.49
C GLU A 300 15.23 -17.07 -0.48
N CYS A 301 15.33 -16.19 0.52
CA CYS A 301 14.58 -14.92 0.55
C CYS A 301 14.86 -14.05 -0.67
N VAL A 302 16.14 -13.82 -1.00
CA VAL A 302 16.52 -12.96 -2.14
C VAL A 302 16.02 -13.55 -3.46
N ILE A 303 16.16 -14.87 -3.65
CA ILE A 303 15.64 -15.55 -4.86
C ILE A 303 14.12 -15.42 -4.94
N ALA A 304 13.40 -15.65 -3.84
CA ALA A 304 11.94 -15.52 -3.80
C ALA A 304 11.49 -14.10 -4.14
N ILE A 305 12.10 -13.07 -3.53
CA ILE A 305 11.79 -11.66 -3.78
C ILE A 305 12.02 -11.31 -5.26
N VAL A 306 13.15 -11.71 -5.84
CA VAL A 306 13.45 -11.42 -7.26
C VAL A 306 12.44 -12.09 -8.18
N VAL A 307 12.13 -13.37 -7.97
CA VAL A 307 11.15 -14.10 -8.78
C VAL A 307 9.76 -13.46 -8.64
N ALA A 308 9.34 -13.13 -7.42
CA ALA A 308 8.05 -12.53 -7.16
C ALA A 308 7.93 -11.14 -7.80
N LEU A 309 8.97 -10.30 -7.71
CA LEU A 309 9.00 -8.99 -8.36
C LEU A 309 8.88 -9.10 -9.88
N ILE A 310 9.54 -10.07 -10.51
CA ILE A 310 9.40 -10.30 -11.95
C ILE A 310 7.96 -10.65 -12.29
N LEU A 311 7.34 -11.58 -11.55
CA LEU A 311 5.96 -12.02 -11.79
C LEU A 311 4.93 -10.92 -11.54
N VAL A 312 5.05 -10.20 -10.42
CA VAL A 312 4.18 -9.05 -10.08
C VAL A 312 4.29 -7.99 -11.17
N THR A 313 5.51 -7.64 -11.60
CA THR A 313 5.71 -6.66 -12.68
C THR A 313 5.06 -7.11 -13.98
N LEU A 314 5.23 -8.39 -14.33
CA LEU A 314 4.63 -8.97 -15.53
C LEU A 314 3.10 -8.92 -15.49
N PHE A 315 2.47 -9.29 -14.37
CA PHE A 315 1.02 -9.23 -14.22
C PHE A 315 0.48 -7.81 -14.11
N ALA A 316 1.22 -6.88 -13.49
CA ALA A 316 0.88 -5.47 -13.51
C ALA A 316 0.81 -4.93 -14.95
N ILE A 317 1.77 -5.30 -15.80
CA ILE A 317 1.73 -4.94 -17.23
C ILE A 317 0.52 -5.56 -17.93
N TYR A 318 0.24 -6.85 -17.70
CA TYR A 318 -0.90 -7.51 -18.36
C TYR A 318 -2.25 -6.93 -17.93
N LEU A 319 -2.40 -6.56 -16.67
CA LEU A 319 -3.60 -5.88 -16.17
C LEU A 319 -3.75 -4.51 -16.81
N VAL A 320 -2.72 -3.67 -16.74
CA VAL A 320 -2.77 -2.29 -17.24
C VAL A 320 -3.03 -2.23 -18.74
N GLU A 321 -2.40 -3.11 -19.53
CA GLU A 321 -2.63 -3.17 -20.98
C GLU A 321 -4.05 -3.62 -21.39
N ARG A 322 -4.85 -4.11 -20.43
CA ARG A 322 -6.23 -4.58 -20.67
C ARG A 322 -7.27 -3.72 -19.96
N ILE A 323 -6.87 -2.59 -19.38
CA ILE A 323 -7.79 -1.66 -18.72
C ILE A 323 -8.80 -1.09 -19.72
N GLU A 324 -8.35 -0.65 -20.89
CA GLU A 324 -9.21 -0.14 -21.96
C GLU A 324 -10.32 -1.15 -22.30
N ASP A 325 -9.95 -2.40 -22.59
CA ASP A 325 -10.89 -3.48 -22.91
C ASP A 325 -11.91 -3.74 -21.77
N VAL A 326 -11.51 -3.55 -20.51
CA VAL A 326 -12.37 -3.75 -19.34
C VAL A 326 -13.37 -2.60 -19.17
N VAL A 327 -12.93 -1.35 -19.41
CA VAL A 327 -13.82 -0.19 -19.34
C VAL A 327 -14.84 -0.24 -20.48
N GLU A 328 -14.42 -0.58 -21.70
CA GLU A 328 -15.31 -0.79 -22.86
C GLU A 328 -16.37 -1.88 -22.61
N SER A 329 -16.08 -2.84 -21.71
CA SER A 329 -17.05 -3.88 -21.32
C SER A 329 -18.11 -3.41 -20.32
N GLY A 330 -18.03 -2.16 -19.84
CA GLY A 330 -18.97 -1.51 -18.95
C GLY A 330 -18.53 -1.42 -17.49
N VAL A 331 -17.24 -1.59 -17.18
CA VAL A 331 -16.71 -1.37 -15.82
C VAL A 331 -16.21 0.07 -15.69
N PRO A 332 -16.79 0.91 -14.82
CA PRO A 332 -16.39 2.31 -14.74
C PRO A 332 -14.94 2.51 -14.31
N ASP A 333 -14.27 3.55 -14.83
CA ASP A 333 -12.90 3.94 -14.48
C ASP A 333 -12.70 4.04 -12.97
N GLN A 334 -13.66 4.69 -12.33
CA GLN A 334 -13.61 4.98 -10.90
C GLN A 334 -13.81 3.72 -10.06
N PHE A 335 -14.62 2.76 -10.53
CA PHE A 335 -14.78 1.46 -9.86
C PHE A 335 -13.51 0.62 -10.02
N LEU A 336 -12.95 0.59 -11.23
CA LEU A 336 -11.69 -0.10 -11.53
C LEU A 336 -10.55 0.43 -10.65
N GLY A 337 -10.36 1.74 -10.62
CA GLY A 337 -9.32 2.38 -9.83
C GLY A 337 -9.59 2.31 -8.33
N LEU A 338 -10.76 2.72 -7.83
CA LEU A 338 -11.00 2.84 -6.39
C LEU A 338 -11.17 1.49 -5.68
N ILE A 339 -11.67 0.46 -6.38
CA ILE A 339 -12.05 -0.83 -5.78
C ILE A 339 -11.18 -1.98 -6.30
N LEU A 340 -11.17 -2.22 -7.62
CA LEU A 340 -10.55 -3.43 -8.18
C LEU A 340 -9.02 -3.43 -8.03
N LEU A 341 -8.33 -2.36 -8.45
CA LEU A 341 -6.87 -2.33 -8.40
C LEU A 341 -6.30 -2.45 -6.97
N PRO A 342 -6.78 -1.70 -5.97
CA PRO A 342 -6.33 -1.84 -4.58
C PRO A 342 -6.53 -3.23 -4.00
N LEU A 343 -7.64 -3.89 -4.32
CA LEU A 343 -8.00 -5.17 -3.71
C LEU A 343 -6.98 -6.27 -4.06
N VAL A 344 -6.53 -6.31 -5.32
CA VAL A 344 -5.53 -7.31 -5.75
C VAL A 344 -4.13 -6.94 -5.31
N GLU A 345 -3.80 -5.65 -5.33
CA GLU A 345 -2.50 -5.12 -4.96
C GLU A 345 -2.19 -5.36 -3.47
N LYS A 346 -3.18 -5.11 -2.60
CA LYS A 346 -3.03 -5.19 -1.14
C LYS A 346 -3.41 -6.53 -0.54
N ALA A 347 -3.83 -7.50 -1.36
CA ALA A 347 -4.31 -8.80 -0.89
C ALA A 347 -3.33 -9.51 0.07
N ALA A 348 -2.03 -9.48 -0.23
CA ALA A 348 -1.01 -10.12 0.62
C ALA A 348 -0.86 -9.45 2.00
N GLU A 349 -0.84 -8.12 2.03
CA GLU A 349 -0.81 -7.34 3.27
C GLU A 349 -2.06 -7.60 4.10
N HIS A 350 -3.24 -7.64 3.46
CA HIS A 350 -4.52 -7.87 4.12
C HIS A 350 -4.58 -9.25 4.78
N LEU A 351 -4.13 -10.29 4.07
CA LEU A 351 -4.08 -11.63 4.62
C LEU A 351 -3.18 -11.73 5.85
N THR A 352 -2.09 -10.97 5.86
CA THR A 352 -1.16 -10.89 6.99
C THR A 352 -1.81 -10.17 8.17
N ALA A 353 -2.38 -8.99 7.96
CA ALA A 353 -3.00 -8.20 9.03
C ALA A 353 -4.20 -8.93 9.66
N ILE A 354 -4.99 -9.65 8.85
CA ILE A 354 -6.13 -10.44 9.33
C ILE A 354 -5.65 -11.61 10.21
N ASP A 355 -4.53 -12.25 9.85
CA ASP A 355 -3.92 -13.33 10.62
C ASP A 355 -3.40 -12.82 11.97
N GLU A 356 -2.66 -11.72 11.98
CA GLU A 356 -2.21 -11.07 13.22
C GLU A 356 -3.39 -10.68 14.12
N ALA A 357 -4.49 -10.18 13.54
CA ALA A 357 -5.70 -9.89 14.28
C ALA A 357 -6.35 -11.16 14.86
N TRP A 358 -6.30 -12.28 14.13
CA TRP A 358 -6.77 -13.59 14.58
C TRP A 358 -5.94 -14.15 15.74
N ASP A 359 -4.63 -13.91 15.75
CA ASP A 359 -3.71 -14.35 16.80
C ASP A 359 -3.52 -13.34 17.94
N ALA A 360 -4.42 -12.35 17.96
CA ALA A 360 -4.56 -11.34 19.01
C ALA A 360 -3.40 -10.35 19.12
N GLN A 361 -2.70 -10.15 18.00
CA GLN A 361 -1.68 -9.13 17.79
C GLN A 361 -2.30 -7.91 17.09
N MET A 362 -3.31 -7.31 17.74
CA MET A 362 -4.06 -6.21 17.13
C MET A 362 -3.18 -4.97 16.85
N ASN A 363 -2.11 -4.73 17.60
CA ASN A 363 -1.23 -3.60 17.30
C ASN A 363 -0.43 -3.82 16.00
N PHE A 364 -0.03 -5.06 15.70
CA PHE A 364 0.59 -5.40 14.41
C PHE A 364 -0.41 -5.26 13.27
N ALA A 365 -1.62 -5.81 13.42
CA ALA A 365 -2.68 -5.68 12.42
C ALA A 365 -2.98 -4.20 12.12
N LEU A 366 -3.05 -3.35 13.15
CA LEU A 366 -3.21 -1.90 12.98
C LEU A 366 -2.02 -1.25 12.28
N TYR A 367 -0.80 -1.66 12.61
CA TYR A 367 0.40 -1.16 11.94
C TYR A 367 0.39 -1.51 10.45
N HIS A 368 0.04 -2.74 10.09
CA HIS A 368 -0.09 -3.20 8.70
C HIS A 368 -1.28 -2.60 7.95
N CYS A 369 -2.27 -1.99 8.63
CA CYS A 369 -3.32 -1.20 7.97
C CYS A 369 -2.94 0.28 7.82
N LEU A 370 -2.43 0.90 8.88
CA LEU A 370 -2.18 2.35 8.95
C LEU A 370 -0.85 2.74 8.27
N GLY A 371 0.21 1.94 8.45
CA GLY A 371 1.54 2.21 7.88
C GLY A 371 1.50 2.33 6.36
N PRO A 372 1.01 1.31 5.63
CA PRO A 372 0.87 1.37 4.18
C PRO A 372 -0.02 2.54 3.72
N SER A 373 -1.11 2.86 4.42
CA SER A 373 -1.97 4.01 4.11
C SER A 373 -1.23 5.35 4.21
N ILE A 374 -0.43 5.54 5.27
CA ILE A 374 0.41 6.73 5.45
C ILE A 374 1.45 6.81 4.33
N GLN A 375 2.06 5.68 3.97
CA GLN A 375 3.01 5.63 2.87
C GLN A 375 2.36 5.96 1.52
N THR A 376 1.17 5.41 1.23
CA THR A 376 0.46 5.72 -0.01
C THR A 376 0.23 7.22 -0.14
N ALA A 377 -0.21 7.87 0.95
CA ALA A 377 -0.53 9.27 0.95
C ALA A 377 0.71 10.20 0.93
N LEU A 378 1.75 9.89 1.71
CA LEU A 378 2.94 10.74 1.86
C LEU A 378 4.05 10.43 0.84
N PHE A 379 4.06 9.26 0.22
CA PHE A 379 5.12 8.82 -0.68
C PHE A 379 4.62 8.29 -2.02
N ASN A 380 3.78 7.25 -2.06
CA ASN A 380 3.45 6.60 -3.35
C ASN A 380 2.70 7.56 -4.28
N ALA A 381 1.68 8.27 -3.80
CA ALA A 381 0.95 9.25 -4.59
C ALA A 381 1.83 10.41 -5.09
N PRO A 382 2.62 11.08 -4.22
CA PRO A 382 3.63 12.04 -4.65
C PRO A 382 4.64 11.51 -5.67
N LEU A 383 5.12 10.28 -5.47
CA LEU A 383 6.11 9.66 -6.35
C LEU A 383 5.58 9.57 -7.78
N VAL A 384 4.31 9.21 -7.95
CA VAL A 384 3.68 9.08 -9.28
C VAL A 384 3.57 10.44 -9.98
N VAL A 385 3.29 11.51 -9.23
CA VAL A 385 3.29 12.88 -9.77
C VAL A 385 4.69 13.30 -10.24
N ILE A 386 5.72 13.00 -9.45
CA ILE A 386 7.12 13.31 -9.81
C ILE A 386 7.57 12.51 -11.03
N VAL A 387 7.23 11.21 -11.09
CA VAL A 387 7.52 10.37 -12.25
C VAL A 387 6.76 10.87 -13.48
N GLY A 388 5.48 11.22 -13.34
CA GLY A 388 4.70 11.85 -14.40
C GLY A 388 5.36 13.13 -14.91
N TRP A 389 5.82 13.99 -14.00
CA TRP A 389 6.53 15.22 -14.35
C TRP A 389 7.85 14.94 -15.11
N ALA A 390 8.63 13.95 -14.68
CA ALA A 390 9.86 13.53 -15.35
C ALA A 390 9.60 12.94 -16.76
N LEU A 391 8.46 12.27 -16.95
CA LEU A 391 8.03 11.70 -18.22
C LEU A 391 7.28 12.71 -19.11
N GLY A 392 7.07 13.95 -18.66
CA GLY A 392 6.30 14.96 -19.40
C GLY A 392 4.79 14.69 -19.46
N LYS A 393 4.26 13.87 -18.55
CA LYS A 393 2.84 13.52 -18.45
C LYS A 393 2.14 14.41 -17.42
N PRO A 394 0.91 14.89 -17.67
CA PRO A 394 0.22 15.87 -16.82
C PRO A 394 -0.43 15.22 -15.56
N MET A 395 0.30 14.35 -14.86
CA MET A 395 -0.18 13.74 -13.61
C MET A 395 -0.29 14.80 -12.51
N ASP A 396 -1.43 14.86 -11.84
CA ASP A 396 -1.70 15.77 -10.72
C ASP A 396 -2.48 15.07 -9.58
N LEU A 397 -2.67 15.80 -8.48
CA LEU A 397 -3.41 15.35 -7.31
C LEU A 397 -4.81 16.00 -7.27
N ASN A 398 -5.42 16.22 -8.45
CA ASN A 398 -6.77 16.74 -8.58
C ASN A 398 -7.79 15.60 -8.62
N PHE A 399 -8.09 15.05 -7.46
CA PHE A 399 -9.04 13.96 -7.29
C PHE A 399 -10.50 14.43 -7.44
N GLU A 400 -11.39 13.50 -7.74
CA GLU A 400 -12.84 13.75 -7.71
C GLU A 400 -13.32 14.12 -6.30
N ILE A 401 -14.20 15.12 -6.20
CA ILE A 401 -14.74 15.59 -4.91
C ILE A 401 -15.44 14.45 -4.15
N PHE A 402 -16.14 13.58 -4.88
CA PHE A 402 -16.77 12.39 -4.31
C PHE A 402 -15.74 11.52 -3.57
N MET A 403 -14.59 11.25 -4.19
CA MET A 403 -13.55 10.40 -3.62
C MET A 403 -12.83 11.06 -2.44
N ILE A 404 -12.61 12.38 -2.49
CA ILE A 404 -12.06 13.14 -1.38
C ILE A 404 -13.00 13.10 -0.18
N GLY A 405 -14.30 13.29 -0.42
CA GLY A 405 -15.33 13.20 0.62
C GLY A 405 -15.32 11.83 1.29
N LEU A 406 -15.22 10.76 0.50
CA LEU A 406 -15.08 9.40 1.00
C LEU A 406 -13.79 9.21 1.81
N LEU A 407 -12.65 9.69 1.33
CA LEU A 407 -11.36 9.60 2.03
C LEU A 407 -11.44 10.27 3.41
N VAL A 408 -11.83 11.54 3.45
CA VAL A 408 -11.86 12.33 4.70
C VAL A 408 -12.84 11.71 5.69
N LEU A 409 -14.04 11.34 5.24
CA LEU A 409 -15.04 10.72 6.11
C LEU A 409 -14.54 9.37 6.65
N SER A 410 -13.85 8.58 5.83
CA SER A 410 -13.28 7.28 6.24
C SER A 410 -12.19 7.45 7.29
N ILE A 411 -11.28 8.42 7.11
CA ILE A 411 -10.24 8.74 8.11
C ILE A 411 -10.89 9.15 9.44
N LEU A 412 -11.95 9.95 9.41
CA LEU A 412 -12.66 10.38 10.62
C LEU A 412 -13.40 9.23 11.30
N VAL A 413 -14.09 8.38 10.54
CA VAL A 413 -14.82 7.21 11.06
C VAL A 413 -13.84 6.24 11.71
N VAL A 414 -12.75 5.89 11.02
CA VAL A 414 -11.71 5.00 11.56
C VAL A 414 -11.01 5.64 12.75
N GLY A 415 -10.68 6.93 12.68
CA GLY A 415 -10.10 7.66 13.80
C GLY A 415 -10.96 7.64 15.06
N ASN A 416 -12.29 7.70 14.91
CA ASN A 416 -13.22 7.58 16.02
C ASN A 416 -13.25 6.17 16.61
N PHE A 417 -13.32 5.12 15.79
CA PHE A 417 -13.26 3.74 16.31
C PHE A 417 -11.92 3.44 17.01
N LEU A 418 -10.84 3.99 16.50
CA LEU A 418 -9.50 3.85 17.06
C LEU A 418 -9.25 4.64 18.35
N ARG A 419 -10.15 5.56 18.70
CA ARG A 419 -10.04 6.41 19.90
C ARG A 419 -10.28 5.64 21.18
N ASP A 420 -11.17 4.66 21.14
CA ASP A 420 -11.62 3.92 22.33
C ASP A 420 -10.64 2.82 22.75
N LYS A 421 -9.55 2.62 21.98
CA LYS A 421 -8.46 1.66 22.26
C LYS A 421 -8.93 0.20 22.35
N GLN A 422 -10.15 -0.05 21.92
CA GLN A 422 -10.80 -1.34 21.91
C GLN A 422 -11.53 -1.51 20.59
N SER A 423 -11.61 -2.75 20.10
CA SER A 423 -12.41 -3.11 18.94
C SER A 423 -13.19 -4.40 19.19
N ASN A 424 -14.25 -4.57 18.40
CA ASN A 424 -15.13 -5.72 18.43
C ASN A 424 -15.65 -6.05 17.01
N TYR A 425 -16.32 -7.21 16.89
CA TYR A 425 -16.81 -7.68 15.59
C TYR A 425 -17.88 -6.78 14.97
N LEU A 426 -18.65 -6.03 15.77
CA LEU A 426 -19.68 -5.12 15.27
C LEU A 426 -19.04 -3.94 14.56
N GLU A 427 -18.04 -3.30 15.18
CA GLU A 427 -17.26 -2.22 14.55
C GLU A 427 -16.60 -2.68 13.26
N GLY A 428 -16.00 -3.88 13.26
CA GLY A 428 -15.43 -4.48 12.06
C GLY A 428 -16.46 -4.70 10.95
N SER A 429 -17.63 -5.24 11.30
CA SER A 429 -18.73 -5.46 10.35
C SER A 429 -19.22 -4.14 9.74
N LEU A 430 -19.34 -3.08 10.54
CA LEU A 430 -19.76 -1.77 10.07
C LEU A 430 -18.76 -1.16 9.09
N LEU A 431 -17.45 -1.27 9.36
CA LEU A 431 -16.41 -0.80 8.44
C LEU A 431 -16.46 -1.54 7.09
N VAL A 432 -16.61 -2.87 7.11
CA VAL A 432 -16.76 -3.67 5.88
C VAL A 432 -18.03 -3.27 5.12
N ILE A 433 -19.17 -3.08 5.81
CA ILE A 433 -20.42 -2.65 5.18
C ILE A 433 -20.26 -1.27 4.53
N VAL A 434 -19.59 -0.31 5.18
CA VAL A 434 -19.31 1.00 4.61
C VAL A 434 -18.47 0.88 3.34
N TYR A 435 -17.43 0.04 3.34
CA TYR A 435 -16.63 -0.24 2.14
C TYR A 435 -17.48 -0.82 1.00
N LEU A 436 -18.39 -1.76 1.29
CA LEU A 436 -19.30 -2.33 0.28
C LEU A 436 -20.28 -1.29 -0.27
N ILE A 437 -20.83 -0.42 0.59
CA ILE A 437 -21.68 0.70 0.16
C ILE A 437 -20.90 1.63 -0.77
N MET A 438 -19.63 1.90 -0.46
CA MET A 438 -18.75 2.70 -1.31
C MET A 438 -18.49 2.02 -2.66
N ALA A 439 -18.23 0.72 -2.67
CA ALA A 439 -18.05 -0.05 -3.90
C ALA A 439 -19.31 0.00 -4.80
N VAL A 440 -20.50 -0.14 -4.20
CA VAL A 440 -21.77 0.02 -4.91
C VAL A 440 -21.91 1.45 -5.45
N ALA A 441 -21.62 2.48 -4.64
CA ALA A 441 -21.70 3.87 -5.08
C ALA A 441 -20.74 4.18 -6.24
N THR A 442 -19.52 3.66 -6.21
CA THR A 442 -18.55 3.81 -7.32
C THR A 442 -18.97 3.10 -8.60
N TRP A 443 -19.71 1.99 -8.51
CA TRP A 443 -20.24 1.29 -9.69
C TRP A 443 -21.25 2.15 -10.47
N PHE A 444 -21.98 3.03 -9.77
CA PHE A 444 -22.90 3.98 -10.38
C PHE A 444 -22.29 5.36 -10.62
N TYR A 445 -21.00 5.55 -10.30
CA TYR A 445 -20.31 6.82 -10.54
C TYR A 445 -19.95 6.88 -12.03
N PRO A 446 -20.37 7.94 -12.75
CA PRO A 446 -20.17 8.04 -14.19
C PRO A 446 -18.69 8.14 -14.57
N ASP A 447 -18.37 7.66 -15.78
CA ASP A 447 -17.01 7.77 -16.31
C ASP A 447 -16.62 9.24 -16.57
N PRO A 448 -15.30 9.55 -16.55
CA PRO A 448 -14.80 10.91 -16.73
C PRO A 448 -15.29 11.61 -18.00
N ASP A 449 -15.60 10.86 -19.06
CA ASP A 449 -16.13 11.40 -20.32
C ASP A 449 -17.61 11.80 -20.25
N VAL A 450 -18.36 11.19 -19.35
CA VAL A 450 -19.81 11.41 -19.20
C VAL A 450 -20.08 12.51 -18.20
N ALA A 451 -19.49 12.38 -17.01
CA ALA A 451 -19.61 13.38 -15.97
C ALA A 451 -18.47 13.24 -14.95
N THR A 452 -17.67 14.28 -14.84
CA THR A 452 -16.65 14.41 -13.80
C THR A 452 -16.92 15.69 -13.03
N THR A 453 -16.67 15.68 -11.72
CA THR A 453 -16.73 16.92 -10.94
C THR A 453 -15.68 17.91 -11.42
N ASN A 454 -14.63 17.43 -12.08
CA ASN A 454 -13.59 18.25 -12.66
C ASN A 454 -13.91 18.73 -14.08
N SER A 455 -15.04 18.29 -14.68
CA SER A 455 -15.55 18.84 -15.94
C SER A 455 -16.18 20.20 -15.73
N VAL A 456 -15.90 21.13 -16.64
CA VAL A 456 -16.63 22.40 -16.72
C VAL A 456 -17.90 22.12 -17.51
N GLY A 457 -19.06 22.35 -16.90
CA GLY A 457 -20.34 22.06 -17.51
C GLY A 457 -20.45 22.63 -18.92
N PHE A 458 -20.63 21.74 -19.91
CA PHE A 458 -21.54 22.07 -20.99
C PHE A 458 -22.89 22.36 -20.31
N GLY A 459 -23.37 23.59 -20.46
CA GLY A 459 -24.60 24.03 -19.83
C GLY A 459 -25.70 22.97 -19.91
N SER A 460 -26.31 22.71 -18.76
CA SER A 460 -27.53 21.94 -18.61
C SER A 460 -28.52 22.32 -19.72
N GLY A 461 -28.65 21.47 -20.74
CA GLY A 461 -29.47 21.82 -21.90
C GLY A 461 -29.65 20.81 -23.03
N VAL A 462 -28.75 19.85 -23.28
CA VAL A 462 -28.85 19.07 -24.55
C VAL A 462 -28.75 17.53 -24.43
N VAL A 463 -28.33 16.93 -23.32
CA VAL A 463 -28.05 15.46 -23.31
C VAL A 463 -29.24 14.57 -22.92
N LEU A 464 -30.46 15.09 -22.74
CA LEU A 464 -31.60 14.27 -22.29
C LEU A 464 -32.42 13.58 -23.42
N VAL A 465 -31.90 13.38 -24.64
CA VAL A 465 -32.72 12.82 -25.75
C VAL A 465 -32.04 11.74 -26.61
N GLN A 466 -31.03 11.00 -26.15
CA GLN A 466 -30.46 9.92 -26.99
C GLN A 466 -30.38 8.50 -26.41
N HIS A 467 -30.90 8.23 -25.21
CA HIS A 467 -31.01 6.86 -24.69
C HIS A 467 -32.44 6.32 -24.56
N LEU A 468 -33.32 6.68 -25.48
CA LEU A 468 -34.53 5.90 -25.77
C LEU A 468 -34.49 5.41 -27.22
N LYS A 469 -33.81 4.28 -27.42
CA LYS A 469 -34.20 3.24 -28.40
C LYS A 469 -33.51 1.93 -28.10
#